data_AF-A0A9D2UNA3-F1
#
_entry.id   AF-A0A9D2UNA3-F1
#
_cell.length_a   1.000
_cell.length_b   1.000
_cell.length_c   1.000
_cell.angle_alpha   90.00
_cell.angle_beta   90.00
_cell.angle_gamma   90.00
#
_symmetry.space_group_name_H-M   'P 1'
#
loop_
_entity.id
_entity.type
_entity.pdbx_description
1 polymer ?
#
loop_
_entity_poly.entity_id
_entity_poly.type
_entity_poly.pdbx_seq_one_letter_code
_entity_poly.pdbx_strand_id
1 'polypeptide(L)'
;MSPLSPRDTLVYSVFSAVSALTVLVLLAGAIVTAFRDDPAPEQSVEPAQRATASENRDALSAALRSYSVVSDKRTPRLDIHTFGLPGAASLNSAIEEHVLSMIEESGGFAGHAAFDPVQTAPVHRWPATAFTPAQTSLDDAPPARVDPRAVNISTRVLASGGNFVVTAVDAESPRQQTRLLLTDLAHDRTVNAHRLFAAPVDTAAIGADDTDTLTIDDEPVSDTDLSSIGDRVQKALHISFQLPQPDDLRSLDFSCALLPCVALTYDDGPGEAKSERTILDAADEANIRVTYFLLGKNTDSSPEVAERIIAAG
;
A
#
# COMPACT_ATOMS: atom_id res chain seq x y z
N MET A 1 -74.97 48.40 -36.33
CA MET A 1 -73.56 48.27 -35.92
C MET A 1 -73.24 49.48 -35.06
N SER A 2 -73.31 49.32 -33.74
CA SER A 2 -73.00 50.38 -32.78
C SER A 2 -71.48 50.47 -32.62
N PRO A 3 -70.87 51.67 -32.55
CA PRO A 3 -69.45 51.81 -32.31
C PRO A 3 -69.12 51.37 -30.87
N LEU A 4 -68.05 50.59 -30.73
CA LEU A 4 -67.53 50.17 -29.42
C LEU A 4 -67.15 51.41 -28.60
N SER A 5 -67.51 51.38 -27.31
CA SER A 5 -67.22 52.45 -26.36
C SER A 5 -65.71 52.63 -26.18
N PRO A 6 -65.21 53.87 -26.01
CA PRO A 6 -63.78 54.15 -25.81
C PRO A 6 -63.18 53.46 -24.58
N ARG A 7 -64.01 53.00 -23.64
CA ARG A 7 -63.57 52.18 -22.50
C ARG A 7 -63.25 50.74 -22.89
N ASP A 8 -63.95 50.17 -23.87
CA ASP A 8 -63.75 48.79 -24.31
C ASP A 8 -62.48 48.66 -25.18
N THR A 9 -62.14 49.70 -25.94
CA THR A 9 -60.91 49.76 -26.75
C THR A 9 -59.65 49.82 -25.88
N LEU A 10 -59.73 50.47 -24.71
CA LEU A 10 -58.61 50.59 -23.78
C LEU A 10 -58.38 49.28 -23.00
N VAL A 11 -59.45 48.56 -22.65
CA VAL A 11 -59.32 47.24 -22.00
C VAL A 11 -58.73 46.20 -22.95
N TYR A 12 -59.15 46.18 -24.23
CA TYR A 12 -58.62 45.25 -25.21
C TYR A 12 -57.14 45.52 -25.57
N SER A 13 -56.72 46.79 -25.65
CA SER A 13 -55.32 47.13 -25.92
C SER A 13 -54.39 46.79 -24.75
N VAL A 14 -54.84 46.99 -23.51
CA VAL A 14 -54.08 46.57 -22.32
C VAL A 14 -53.98 45.04 -22.24
N PHE A 15 -55.07 44.30 -22.51
CA PHE A 15 -55.02 42.84 -22.53
C PHE A 15 -54.12 42.28 -23.65
N SER A 16 -54.15 42.89 -24.84
CA SER A 16 -53.29 42.48 -25.96
C SER A 16 -51.81 42.77 -25.68
N ALA A 17 -51.49 43.91 -25.05
CA ALA A 17 -50.13 44.26 -24.68
C ALA A 17 -49.57 43.35 -23.58
N VAL A 18 -50.38 43.01 -22.57
CA VAL A 18 -49.98 42.09 -21.50
C VAL A 18 -49.75 40.68 -22.04
N SER A 19 -50.63 40.16 -22.89
CA SER A 19 -50.45 38.84 -23.53
C SER A 19 -49.23 38.79 -24.46
N ALA A 20 -48.95 39.86 -25.20
CA ALA A 20 -47.74 39.94 -26.03
C ALA A 20 -46.47 39.94 -25.17
N LEU A 21 -46.50 40.61 -24.01
CA LEU A 21 -45.36 40.66 -23.08
C LEU A 21 -45.09 39.30 -22.42
N THR A 22 -46.13 38.55 -22.02
CA THR A 22 -45.96 37.20 -21.46
C THR A 22 -45.42 36.21 -22.48
N VAL A 23 -45.85 36.29 -23.74
CA VAL A 23 -45.33 35.43 -24.82
C VAL A 23 -43.84 35.74 -25.08
N LEU A 24 -43.44 37.01 -25.03
CA LEU A 24 -42.05 37.43 -25.25
C LEU A 24 -41.12 37.00 -24.10
N VAL A 25 -41.60 37.03 -22.86
CA VAL A 25 -40.86 36.53 -21.68
C VAL A 25 -40.71 35.01 -21.70
N LEU A 26 -41.76 34.28 -22.12
CA LEU A 26 -41.70 32.81 -22.25
C LEU A 26 -40.77 32.37 -23.39
N LEU A 27 -40.75 33.10 -24.52
CA LEU A 27 -39.81 32.85 -25.62
C LEU A 27 -38.36 33.17 -25.25
N ALA A 28 -38.12 34.25 -24.50
CA ALA A 28 -36.78 34.56 -23.98
C ALA A 28 -36.28 33.50 -22.99
N GLY A 29 -37.16 32.99 -22.11
CA GLY A 29 -36.84 31.88 -21.21
C GLY A 29 -36.51 30.58 -21.96
N ALA A 30 -37.25 30.26 -23.02
CA ALA A 30 -37.03 29.07 -23.83
C ALA A 30 -35.72 29.11 -24.65
N ILE A 31 -35.29 30.30 -25.10
CA ILE A 31 -34.02 30.48 -25.83
C ILE A 31 -32.82 30.36 -24.89
N VAL A 32 -32.92 30.85 -23.64
CA VAL A 32 -31.85 30.70 -22.63
C VAL A 32 -31.67 29.25 -22.16
N THR A 33 -32.73 28.44 -22.20
CA THR A 33 -32.63 27.00 -21.89
C THR A 33 -32.10 26.14 -23.05
N ALA A 34 -32.20 26.61 -24.30
CA ALA A 34 -31.74 25.86 -25.48
C ALA A 34 -30.24 26.03 -25.80
N PHE A 35 -29.56 26.98 -25.13
CA PHE A 35 -28.13 27.26 -25.30
C PHE A 35 -27.32 27.14 -23.99
N ARG A 36 -27.88 26.53 -22.95
CA ARG A 36 -27.05 25.97 -21.89
C ARG A 36 -26.51 24.65 -22.44
N ASP A 37 -25.21 24.60 -22.68
CA ASP A 37 -24.53 23.31 -22.71
C ASP A 37 -24.98 22.55 -21.45
N ASP A 38 -25.52 21.35 -21.64
CA ASP A 38 -25.77 20.46 -20.50
C ASP A 38 -24.44 20.37 -19.74
N PRO A 39 -24.39 20.68 -18.43
CA PRO A 39 -23.22 20.31 -17.66
C PRO A 39 -23.06 18.81 -17.87
N ALA A 40 -21.90 18.40 -18.39
CA ALA A 40 -21.55 16.99 -18.50
C ALA A 40 -21.93 16.34 -17.18
N PRO A 41 -22.60 15.16 -17.18
CA PRO A 41 -23.03 14.55 -15.95
C PRO A 41 -21.81 14.47 -15.03
N GLU A 42 -21.89 15.10 -13.86
CA GLU A 42 -20.97 14.85 -12.76
C GLU A 42 -21.10 13.34 -12.49
N GLN A 43 -20.29 12.53 -13.17
CA GLN A 43 -19.96 11.21 -12.67
C GLN A 43 -19.45 11.48 -11.27
N SER A 44 -20.22 11.07 -10.27
CA SER A 44 -19.85 11.32 -8.89
C SER A 44 -18.42 10.82 -8.70
N VAL A 45 -17.56 11.73 -8.24
CA VAL A 45 -16.12 11.48 -8.14
C VAL A 45 -15.87 10.29 -7.21
N GLU A 46 -16.73 10.09 -6.21
CA GLU A 46 -16.68 8.98 -5.26
C GLU A 46 -16.77 7.57 -5.88
N PRO A 47 -17.74 7.20 -6.74
CA PRO A 47 -17.72 5.91 -7.44
C PRO A 47 -16.44 5.64 -8.23
N ALA A 48 -15.89 6.66 -8.91
CA ALA A 48 -14.65 6.50 -9.66
C ALA A 48 -13.46 6.27 -8.72
N GLN A 49 -13.34 7.06 -7.65
CA GLN A 49 -12.31 6.90 -6.63
C GLN A 49 -12.38 5.53 -5.95
N ARG A 50 -13.57 5.07 -5.58
CA ARG A 50 -13.78 3.74 -4.99
C ARG A 50 -13.36 2.61 -5.94
N ALA A 51 -13.63 2.75 -7.25
CA ALA A 51 -13.18 1.80 -8.24
C ALA A 51 -11.65 1.77 -8.33
N THR A 52 -11.00 2.93 -8.42
CA THR A 52 -9.53 3.03 -8.43
C THR A 52 -8.91 2.47 -7.15
N ALA A 53 -9.46 2.78 -5.98
CA ALA A 53 -9.00 2.24 -4.70
C ALA A 53 -9.08 0.70 -4.68
N SER A 54 -10.17 0.13 -5.20
CA SER A 54 -10.31 -1.33 -5.34
C SER A 54 -9.24 -1.93 -6.25
N GLU A 55 -9.03 -1.33 -7.43
CA GLU A 55 -8.01 -1.78 -8.39
C GLU A 55 -6.59 -1.70 -7.81
N ASN A 56 -6.29 -0.62 -7.07
CA ASN A 56 -5.02 -0.42 -6.39
C ASN A 56 -4.77 -1.52 -5.34
N ARG A 57 -5.77 -1.80 -4.51
CA ARG A 57 -5.71 -2.87 -3.49
C ARG A 57 -5.50 -4.24 -4.12
N ASP A 58 -6.20 -4.54 -5.21
CA ASP A 58 -6.06 -5.82 -5.92
C ASP A 58 -4.65 -5.97 -6.53
N ALA A 59 -4.15 -4.91 -7.18
CA ALA A 59 -2.81 -4.89 -7.76
C ALA A 59 -1.72 -5.07 -6.69
N LEU A 60 -1.81 -4.34 -5.58
CA LEU A 60 -0.86 -4.46 -4.48
C LEU A 60 -0.94 -5.85 -3.82
N SER A 61 -2.14 -6.35 -3.52
CA SER A 61 -2.35 -7.67 -2.94
C SER A 61 -1.71 -8.76 -3.80
N ALA A 62 -1.83 -8.68 -5.12
CA ALA A 62 -1.20 -9.63 -6.04
C ALA A 62 0.35 -9.57 -6.04
N ALA A 63 0.95 -8.46 -5.64
CA ALA A 63 2.39 -8.26 -5.63
C ALA A 63 3.07 -8.60 -4.29
N LEU A 64 2.33 -8.52 -3.18
CA LEU A 64 2.86 -8.72 -1.84
C LEU A 64 3.22 -10.17 -1.57
N ARG A 65 4.29 -10.38 -0.80
CA ARG A 65 4.69 -11.68 -0.26
C ARG A 65 4.42 -11.71 1.23
N SER A 66 3.58 -12.66 1.67
CA SER A 66 3.27 -12.80 3.09
C SER A 66 4.27 -13.69 3.81
N TYR A 67 4.64 -13.27 5.02
CA TYR A 67 5.54 -14.00 5.89
C TYR A 67 4.92 -14.16 7.27
N SER A 68 5.30 -15.23 7.96
CA SER A 68 4.88 -15.46 9.34
C SER A 68 6.07 -15.97 10.14
N VAL A 69 6.33 -15.35 11.28
CA VAL A 69 7.36 -15.75 12.25
C VAL A 69 6.65 -16.08 13.55
N VAL A 70 6.38 -17.37 13.76
CA VAL A 70 5.59 -17.87 14.89
C VAL A 70 6.43 -18.81 15.75
N SER A 71 6.46 -18.55 17.06
CA SER A 71 7.21 -19.36 18.02
C SER A 71 6.47 -19.52 19.35
N ASP A 72 5.67 -20.59 19.44
CA ASP A 72 4.89 -20.93 20.65
C ASP A 72 5.73 -21.39 21.84
N LYS A 73 6.96 -21.83 21.60
CA LYS A 73 7.84 -22.41 22.63
C LYS A 73 8.83 -21.40 23.22
N ARG A 74 8.93 -20.20 22.64
CA ARG A 74 9.80 -19.12 23.16
C ARG A 74 9.13 -18.38 24.31
N THR A 75 9.92 -17.65 25.08
CA THR A 75 9.44 -16.68 26.06
C THR A 75 10.13 -15.35 25.78
N PRO A 76 9.39 -14.29 25.39
CA PRO A 76 7.96 -14.32 25.07
C PRO A 76 7.65 -15.21 23.84
N ARG A 77 6.40 -15.66 23.73
CA ARG A 77 5.86 -16.26 22.51
C ARG A 77 5.86 -15.21 21.41
N LEU A 78 6.18 -15.60 20.18
CA LEU A 78 6.15 -14.69 19.03
C LEU A 78 5.00 -15.07 18.10
N ASP A 79 4.21 -14.09 17.69
CA ASP A 79 3.17 -14.22 16.68
C ASP A 79 3.24 -13.02 15.72
N ILE A 80 4.01 -13.18 14.65
CA ILE A 80 4.38 -12.07 13.75
C ILE A 80 3.87 -12.38 12.36
N HIS A 81 3.02 -11.49 11.86
CA HIS A 81 2.50 -11.52 10.51
C HIS A 81 2.95 -10.27 9.76
N THR A 82 3.77 -10.46 8.73
CA THR A 82 4.35 -9.36 7.97
C THR A 82 4.26 -9.60 6.47
N PHE A 83 4.52 -8.58 5.67
CA PHE A 83 4.63 -8.68 4.22
C PHE A 83 5.91 -8.04 3.71
N GLY A 84 6.44 -8.59 2.62
CA GLY A 84 7.41 -7.93 1.76
C GLY A 84 6.78 -7.49 0.45
N LEU A 85 7.29 -6.40 -0.11
CA LEU A 85 6.97 -5.93 -1.46
C LEU A 85 8.23 -6.03 -2.33
N PRO A 86 8.29 -6.97 -3.30
CA PRO A 86 9.41 -7.07 -4.21
C PRO A 86 9.66 -5.74 -4.93
N GLY A 87 10.94 -5.31 -4.99
CA GLY A 87 11.33 -4.04 -5.61
C GLY A 87 11.17 -2.80 -4.71
N ALA A 88 10.71 -2.94 -3.46
CA ALA A 88 10.60 -1.85 -2.49
C ALA A 88 11.55 -2.07 -1.29
N ALA A 89 12.87 -2.03 -1.54
CA ALA A 89 13.86 -2.40 -0.54
C ALA A 89 13.83 -1.49 0.71
N SER A 90 13.52 -0.20 0.54
CA SER A 90 13.38 0.73 1.67
C SER A 90 12.19 0.43 2.57
N LEU A 91 11.05 -0.03 2.00
CA LEU A 91 9.88 -0.44 2.77
C LEU A 91 10.17 -1.71 3.54
N ASN A 92 10.72 -2.72 2.85
CA ASN A 92 11.02 -4.00 3.49
C ASN A 92 12.07 -3.81 4.59
N SER A 93 13.10 -2.99 4.38
CA SER A 93 14.11 -2.67 5.40
C SER A 93 13.50 -1.95 6.61
N ALA A 94 12.62 -0.97 6.38
CA ALA A 94 11.96 -0.24 7.45
C ALA A 94 11.01 -1.11 8.28
N ILE A 95 10.31 -2.05 7.63
CA ILE A 95 9.50 -3.06 8.32
C ILE A 95 10.40 -3.98 9.13
N GLU A 96 11.47 -4.54 8.54
CA GLU A 96 12.37 -5.47 9.21
C GLU A 96 13.04 -4.84 10.43
N GLU A 97 13.60 -3.64 10.29
CA GLU A 97 14.22 -2.88 11.38
C GLU A 97 13.25 -2.72 12.55
N HIS A 98 12.01 -2.31 12.26
CA HIS A 98 11.02 -2.06 13.29
C HIS A 98 10.55 -3.36 13.95
N VAL A 99 10.28 -4.42 13.17
CA VAL A 99 9.90 -5.73 13.69
C VAL A 99 11.00 -6.29 14.60
N LEU A 100 12.27 -6.25 14.17
CA LEU A 100 13.39 -6.72 14.98
C LEU A 100 13.57 -5.90 16.26
N SER A 101 13.42 -4.57 16.20
CA SER A 101 13.44 -3.69 17.39
C SER A 101 12.36 -4.10 18.40
N MET A 102 11.13 -4.37 17.93
CA MET A 102 10.03 -4.75 18.83
C MET A 102 10.22 -6.15 19.43
N ILE A 103 10.79 -7.10 18.68
CA ILE A 103 11.19 -8.40 19.23
C ILE A 103 12.25 -8.20 20.32
N GLU A 104 13.27 -7.37 20.07
CA GLU A 104 14.35 -7.11 21.02
C GLU A 104 13.84 -6.44 22.30
N GLU A 105 13.08 -5.35 22.18
CA GLU A 105 12.50 -4.58 23.29
C GLU A 105 11.58 -5.43 24.17
N SER A 106 10.93 -6.43 23.57
CA SER A 106 10.09 -7.39 24.28
C SER A 106 10.86 -8.57 24.89
N GLY A 107 12.19 -8.62 24.72
CA GLY A 107 13.05 -9.69 25.22
C GLY A 107 13.05 -10.97 24.37
N GLY A 108 12.52 -10.92 23.14
CA GLY A 108 12.41 -12.05 22.22
C GLY A 108 13.75 -12.65 21.78
N PHE A 109 14.85 -11.93 21.96
CA PHE A 109 16.20 -12.42 21.69
C PHE A 109 16.73 -13.33 22.81
N ALA A 110 16.02 -13.47 23.94
CA ALA A 110 16.38 -14.35 25.05
C ALA A 110 17.82 -14.12 25.58
N GLY A 111 18.30 -12.87 25.56
CA GLY A 111 19.64 -12.49 26.02
C GLY A 111 20.75 -12.70 24.99
N HIS A 112 20.42 -13.08 23.75
CA HIS A 112 21.36 -13.12 22.63
C HIS A 112 21.47 -11.75 21.96
N ALA A 113 22.60 -11.50 21.30
CA ALA A 113 22.87 -10.25 20.58
C ALA A 113 22.10 -10.12 19.25
N ALA A 114 21.50 -11.21 18.77
CA ALA A 114 20.75 -11.26 17.53
C ALA A 114 19.55 -12.19 17.68
N PHE A 115 18.52 -11.94 16.88
CA PHE A 115 17.42 -12.86 16.71
C PHE A 115 17.90 -14.15 16.02
N ASP A 116 17.40 -15.29 16.48
CA ASP A 116 17.65 -16.60 15.86
C ASP A 116 16.33 -17.15 15.31
N PRO A 117 15.93 -16.77 14.08
CA PRO A 117 14.65 -17.16 13.53
C PRO A 117 14.61 -18.67 13.30
N VAL A 118 13.54 -19.31 13.78
CA VAL A 118 13.28 -20.74 13.52
C VAL A 118 12.26 -20.89 12.40
N GLN A 119 12.30 -22.03 11.72
CA GLN A 119 11.32 -22.32 10.68
C GLN A 119 9.90 -22.36 11.26
N THR A 120 9.05 -21.44 10.80
CA THR A 120 7.62 -21.42 11.13
C THR A 120 6.98 -22.75 10.73
N ALA A 121 6.27 -23.41 11.66
CA ALA A 121 5.66 -24.70 11.34
C ALA A 121 4.57 -24.53 10.27
N PRO A 122 4.38 -25.51 9.35
CA PRO A 122 3.43 -25.38 8.24
C PRO A 122 2.01 -25.00 8.64
N VAL A 123 1.54 -25.43 9.82
CA VAL A 123 0.20 -25.12 10.35
C VAL A 123 -0.01 -23.62 10.65
N HIS A 124 1.05 -22.87 10.88
CA HIS A 124 0.99 -21.42 11.15
C HIS A 124 1.26 -20.58 9.91
N ARG A 125 1.63 -21.20 8.77
CA ARG A 125 1.88 -20.48 7.52
C ARG A 125 0.57 -20.20 6.83
N TRP A 126 0.39 -18.98 6.34
CA TRP A 126 -0.79 -18.65 5.55
C TRP A 126 -0.67 -19.21 4.11
N PRO A 127 -1.79 -19.66 3.50
CA PRO A 127 -1.86 -19.72 2.06
C PRO A 127 -1.74 -18.28 1.54
N ALA A 128 -0.90 -18.05 0.51
CA ALA A 128 -0.49 -16.74 0.01
C ALA A 128 -1.52 -15.59 0.18
N THR A 129 -1.05 -14.45 0.70
CA THR A 129 -1.76 -13.16 0.88
C THR A 129 -3.16 -13.27 1.46
N ALA A 130 -3.24 -13.62 2.73
CA ALA A 130 -4.42 -13.36 3.55
C ALA A 130 -4.19 -12.10 4.39
N PHE A 131 -4.20 -10.90 3.79
CA PHE A 131 -4.39 -9.73 4.64
C PHE A 131 -5.73 -9.87 5.33
N THR A 132 -5.72 -9.71 6.65
CA THR A 132 -6.94 -9.30 7.33
C THR A 132 -7.19 -7.87 6.86
N PRO A 133 -8.34 -7.55 6.23
CA PRO A 133 -8.68 -6.16 5.92
C PRO A 133 -8.49 -5.31 7.17
N ALA A 134 -8.13 -4.03 7.00
CA ALA A 134 -8.29 -3.06 8.08
C ALA A 134 -9.72 -3.24 8.62
N GLN A 135 -9.87 -3.67 9.87
CA GLN A 135 -11.17 -3.97 10.43
C GLN A 135 -11.99 -2.69 10.43
N THR A 136 -12.97 -2.59 9.53
CA THR A 136 -14.00 -1.55 9.52
C THR A 136 -15.05 -1.75 10.61
N SER A 137 -14.76 -2.55 11.63
CA SER A 137 -15.57 -2.66 12.83
C SER A 137 -14.72 -3.19 13.98
N LEU A 138 -14.27 -2.29 14.86
CA LEU A 138 -13.88 -2.64 16.23
C LEU A 138 -15.10 -2.84 17.15
N ASP A 139 -16.31 -2.87 16.60
CA ASP A 139 -17.51 -3.21 17.35
C ASP A 139 -17.75 -4.73 17.34
N ASP A 140 -17.79 -5.33 18.53
CA ASP A 140 -18.20 -6.71 18.90
C ASP A 140 -17.15 -7.83 19.02
N ALA A 141 -15.85 -7.62 18.80
CA ALA A 141 -14.84 -8.56 19.30
C ALA A 141 -14.54 -8.24 20.79
N PRO A 142 -14.71 -9.18 21.75
CA PRO A 142 -14.21 -8.99 23.10
C PRO A 142 -12.72 -8.61 23.00
N PRO A 143 -12.22 -7.60 23.75
CA PRO A 143 -10.81 -7.26 23.70
C PRO A 143 -10.01 -8.54 23.94
N ALA A 144 -9.28 -8.97 22.91
CA ALA A 144 -8.43 -10.15 23.04
C ALA A 144 -7.54 -9.89 24.25
N ARG A 145 -7.53 -10.79 25.22
CA ARG A 145 -6.64 -10.64 26.37
C ARG A 145 -5.22 -10.59 25.80
N VAL A 146 -4.62 -9.40 25.81
CA VAL A 146 -3.21 -9.21 25.49
C VAL A 146 -2.45 -10.12 26.44
N ASP A 147 -1.89 -11.19 25.90
CA ASP A 147 -1.00 -12.06 26.67
C ASP A 147 0.29 -11.27 26.85
N PRO A 148 0.62 -10.80 28.08
CA PRO A 148 1.82 -10.01 28.31
C PRO A 148 3.11 -10.84 28.10
N ARG A 149 2.98 -12.14 27.83
CA ARG A 149 4.07 -13.05 27.46
C ARG A 149 4.09 -13.36 25.98
N ALA A 150 3.23 -12.74 25.17
CA ALA A 150 3.26 -12.83 23.72
C ALA A 150 3.71 -11.48 23.14
N VAL A 151 4.36 -11.55 22.00
CA VAL A 151 4.68 -10.41 21.13
C VAL A 151 3.91 -10.64 19.85
N ASN A 152 2.81 -9.92 19.69
CA ASN A 152 2.04 -9.94 18.46
C ASN A 152 2.49 -8.76 17.61
N ILE A 153 2.88 -9.00 16.37
CA ILE A 153 3.23 -7.93 15.42
C ILE A 153 2.47 -8.18 14.12
N SER A 154 1.80 -7.15 13.61
CA SER A 154 1.11 -7.21 12.33
C SER A 154 1.44 -6.01 11.47
N THR A 155 1.65 -6.22 10.17
CA THR A 155 1.80 -5.12 9.20
C THR A 155 0.56 -5.04 8.32
N ARG A 156 0.06 -3.83 8.09
CA ARG A 156 -1.13 -3.54 7.29
C ARG A 156 -0.81 -2.47 6.27
N VAL A 157 -1.32 -2.59 5.06
CA VAL A 157 -1.40 -1.44 4.14
C VAL A 157 -2.69 -0.69 4.45
N LEU A 158 -2.59 0.62 4.67
CA LEU A 158 -3.75 1.49 4.89
C LEU A 158 -4.31 1.95 3.54
N ALA A 159 -3.45 2.46 2.67
CA ALA A 159 -3.85 2.99 1.37
C ALA A 159 -2.69 2.89 0.37
N SER A 160 -3.02 2.84 -0.92
CA SER A 160 -2.04 2.84 -2.00
C SER A 160 -2.55 3.55 -3.24
N GLY A 161 -1.67 4.25 -3.95
CA GLY A 161 -2.00 4.87 -5.23
C GLY A 161 -0.88 5.72 -5.77
N GLY A 162 -0.87 5.93 -7.09
CA GLY A 162 0.29 6.48 -7.79
C GLY A 162 1.54 5.67 -7.45
N ASN A 163 2.56 6.30 -6.87
CA ASN A 163 3.78 5.62 -6.41
C ASN A 163 3.86 5.47 -4.88
N PHE A 164 2.76 5.71 -4.15
CA PHE A 164 2.79 5.75 -2.69
C PHE A 164 2.10 4.55 -2.07
N VAL A 165 2.67 4.08 -0.97
CA VAL A 165 2.05 3.12 -0.05
C VAL A 165 2.13 3.70 1.35
N VAL A 166 1.00 3.69 2.06
CA VAL A 166 0.94 4.01 3.49
C VAL A 166 0.78 2.70 4.25
N THR A 167 1.74 2.40 5.11
CA THR A 167 1.81 1.14 5.86
C THR A 167 1.75 1.40 7.36
N ALA A 168 0.93 0.64 8.07
CA ALA A 168 0.95 0.57 9.52
C ALA A 168 1.68 -0.71 9.95
N VAL A 169 2.52 -0.59 10.97
CA VAL A 169 3.09 -1.73 11.69
C VAL A 169 2.59 -1.65 13.12
N ASP A 170 1.75 -2.59 13.52
CA ASP A 170 1.17 -2.67 14.85
C ASP A 170 1.90 -3.71 15.67
N ALA A 171 2.10 -3.41 16.95
CA ALA A 171 2.56 -4.37 17.93
C ALA A 171 1.73 -4.30 19.20
N GLU A 172 1.52 -5.47 19.79
CA GLU A 172 0.84 -5.64 21.06
C GLU A 172 1.75 -6.41 22.03
N SER A 173 2.65 -5.70 22.71
CA SER A 173 3.31 -6.17 23.94
C SER A 173 4.31 -5.13 24.47
N PRO A 174 4.35 -4.83 25.79
CA PRO A 174 3.28 -4.96 26.79
C PRO A 174 2.20 -3.86 26.62
N ARG A 175 2.32 -3.01 25.60
CA ARG A 175 1.37 -1.96 25.21
C ARG A 175 1.18 -2.02 23.71
N GLN A 176 0.02 -1.54 23.26
CA GLN A 176 -0.23 -1.35 21.85
C GLN A 176 0.62 -0.19 21.33
N GLN A 177 1.28 -0.39 20.21
CA GLN A 177 2.04 0.63 19.49
C GLN A 177 1.77 0.49 18.00
N THR A 178 1.61 1.62 17.31
CA THR A 178 1.44 1.65 15.86
C THR A 178 2.47 2.58 15.24
N ARG A 179 3.22 2.06 14.27
CA ARG A 179 4.20 2.82 13.50
C ARG A 179 3.70 3.01 12.08
N LEU A 180 3.51 4.26 11.68
CA LEU A 180 3.15 4.60 10.30
C LEU A 180 4.38 4.86 9.42
N LEU A 181 4.38 4.24 8.25
CA LEU A 181 5.38 4.38 7.21
C LEU A 181 4.72 4.95 5.95
N LEU A 182 5.40 5.91 5.34
CA LEU A 182 5.09 6.40 4.00
C LEU A 182 6.22 5.94 3.08
N THR A 183 5.90 5.21 2.04
CA THR A 183 6.85 4.75 1.02
C THR A 183 6.56 5.43 -0.30
N ASP A 184 7.59 6.05 -0.88
CA ASP A 184 7.65 6.47 -2.27
C ASP A 184 8.37 5.39 -3.08
N LEU A 185 7.61 4.60 -3.83
CA LEU A 185 8.11 3.48 -4.62
C LEU A 185 8.95 3.92 -5.81
N ALA A 186 8.70 5.12 -6.36
CA ALA A 186 9.46 5.61 -7.51
C ALA A 186 10.91 5.95 -7.14
N HIS A 187 11.15 6.29 -5.88
CA HIS A 187 12.48 6.64 -5.36
C HIS A 187 13.03 5.62 -4.37
N ASP A 188 12.35 4.49 -4.19
CA ASP A 188 12.59 3.50 -3.13
C ASP A 188 12.96 4.17 -1.80
N ARG A 189 12.03 4.97 -1.28
CA ARG A 189 12.25 5.74 -0.05
C ARG A 189 11.09 5.60 0.91
N THR A 190 11.37 5.03 2.08
CA THR A 190 10.44 4.97 3.21
C THR A 190 10.80 5.97 4.30
N VAL A 191 9.79 6.65 4.83
CA VAL A 191 9.91 7.60 5.95
C VAL A 191 8.81 7.38 6.98
N ASN A 192 8.99 7.93 8.18
CA ASN A 192 7.92 8.02 9.16
C ASN A 192 6.76 8.90 8.63
N ALA A 193 5.53 8.36 8.62
CA ALA A 193 4.38 9.04 8.04
C ALA A 193 3.79 10.19 8.89
N HIS A 194 4.31 10.49 10.08
CA HIS A 194 3.91 11.71 10.83
C HIS A 194 4.05 12.98 9.98
N ARG A 195 4.93 12.97 8.96
CA ARG A 195 5.11 14.09 8.03
C ARG A 195 3.93 14.32 7.10
N LEU A 196 3.00 13.38 6.97
CA LEU A 196 1.76 13.56 6.20
C LEU A 196 0.86 14.63 6.83
N PHE A 197 0.94 14.82 8.14
CA PHE A 197 0.03 15.68 8.88
C PHE A 197 0.69 17.01 9.25
N ALA A 198 -0.11 18.07 9.30
CA ALA A 198 0.33 19.41 9.67
C ALA A 198 0.60 19.56 11.18
N ALA A 199 0.00 18.68 11.99
CA ALA A 199 0.16 18.61 13.44
C ALA A 199 0.45 17.16 13.89
N PRO A 200 0.99 16.95 15.11
CA PRO A 200 1.10 15.61 15.67
C PRO A 200 -0.27 14.93 15.78
N VAL A 201 -0.36 13.69 15.32
CA VAL A 201 -1.55 12.85 15.37
C VAL A 201 -1.24 11.54 16.10
N ASP A 202 -2.24 10.94 16.72
CA ASP A 202 -2.13 9.57 17.21
C ASP A 202 -2.07 8.61 16.03
N THR A 203 -0.98 7.87 15.90
CA THR A 203 -0.77 6.95 14.78
C THR A 203 -1.70 5.74 14.83
N ALA A 204 -2.25 5.39 16.00
CA ALA A 204 -3.22 4.31 16.14
C ALA A 204 -4.61 4.68 15.61
N ALA A 205 -4.93 5.98 15.55
CA ALA A 205 -6.19 6.50 15.02
C ALA A 205 -6.19 6.69 13.50
N ILE A 206 -5.06 6.48 12.83
CA ILE A 206 -4.95 6.69 11.38
C ILE A 206 -5.45 5.46 10.62
N GLY A 207 -6.37 5.69 9.71
CA GLY A 207 -6.91 4.70 8.80
C GLY A 207 -6.97 5.20 7.35
N ALA A 208 -7.73 4.48 6.55
CA ALA A 208 -8.20 4.93 5.26
C ALA A 208 -9.62 4.41 5.02
N ASP A 209 -10.45 5.19 4.33
CA ASP A 209 -11.81 4.79 3.97
C ASP A 209 -11.85 3.89 2.72
N ASP A 210 -13.06 3.58 2.23
CA ASP A 210 -13.24 2.70 1.07
C ASP A 210 -12.76 3.30 -0.27
N THR A 211 -12.47 4.60 -0.29
CA THR A 211 -11.87 5.36 -1.39
C THR A 211 -10.36 5.53 -1.26
N ASP A 212 -9.71 4.88 -0.28
CA ASP A 212 -8.29 5.09 0.07
C ASP A 212 -7.98 6.52 0.54
N THR A 213 -8.99 7.28 0.99
CA THR A 213 -8.78 8.57 1.64
C THR A 213 -8.30 8.36 3.07
N LEU A 214 -7.21 9.02 3.46
CA LEU A 214 -6.71 8.93 4.83
C LEU A 214 -7.74 9.46 5.83
N THR A 215 -7.87 8.78 6.96
CA THR A 215 -8.78 9.14 8.05
C THR A 215 -8.02 9.30 9.38
N ILE A 216 -8.58 10.11 10.28
CA ILE A 216 -8.24 10.18 11.70
C ILE A 216 -9.53 9.91 12.47
N ASP A 217 -9.53 8.89 13.34
CA ASP A 217 -10.75 8.47 14.07
C ASP A 217 -11.94 8.22 13.12
N ASP A 218 -11.67 7.54 12.01
CA ASP A 218 -12.62 7.23 10.92
C ASP A 218 -13.21 8.45 10.17
N GLU A 219 -12.78 9.66 10.47
CA GLU A 219 -13.16 10.87 9.76
C GLU A 219 -12.11 11.25 8.70
N PRO A 220 -12.51 11.61 7.47
CA PRO A 220 -11.59 12.03 6.42
C PRO A 220 -10.69 13.20 6.86
N VAL A 221 -9.39 13.07 6.63
CA VAL A 221 -8.44 14.14 6.96
C VAL A 221 -8.63 15.32 6.04
N SER A 222 -8.85 16.51 6.61
CA SER A 222 -9.04 17.73 5.83
C SER A 222 -7.75 18.19 5.17
N ASP A 223 -7.85 18.90 4.03
CA ASP A 223 -6.70 19.50 3.35
C ASP A 223 -5.89 20.44 4.26
N THR A 224 -6.52 21.05 5.26
CA THR A 224 -5.83 21.92 6.23
C THR A 224 -5.06 21.18 7.32
N ASP A 225 -5.42 19.91 7.57
CA ASP A 225 -4.74 19.04 8.53
C ASP A 225 -3.62 18.22 7.87
N LEU A 226 -3.56 18.22 6.54
CA LEU A 226 -2.47 17.66 5.77
C LEU A 226 -1.31 18.66 5.63
N SER A 227 -0.09 18.13 5.70
CA SER A 227 1.08 18.88 5.27
C SER A 227 1.15 18.98 3.74
N SER A 228 2.12 19.72 3.20
CA SER A 228 2.31 19.77 1.74
C SER A 228 2.66 18.43 1.11
N ILE A 229 3.31 17.52 1.85
CA ILE A 229 3.52 16.14 1.37
C ILE A 229 2.27 15.29 1.58
N GLY A 230 1.52 15.51 2.66
CA GLY A 230 0.22 14.88 2.90
C GLY A 230 -0.76 15.11 1.76
N ASP A 231 -0.95 16.36 1.36
CA ASP A 231 -1.82 16.75 0.25
C ASP A 231 -1.45 16.05 -1.07
N ARG A 232 -0.14 15.96 -1.37
CA ARG A 232 0.33 15.25 -2.57
C ARG A 232 0.07 13.75 -2.50
N VAL A 233 0.31 13.13 -1.35
CA VAL A 233 0.07 11.70 -1.14
C VAL A 233 -1.41 11.41 -1.23
N GLN A 234 -2.25 12.14 -0.50
CA GLN A 234 -3.71 12.01 -0.51
C GLN A 234 -4.27 12.06 -1.95
N LYS A 235 -3.82 13.03 -2.77
CA LYS A 235 -4.22 13.11 -4.19
C LYS A 235 -3.72 11.91 -5.01
N ALA A 236 -2.51 11.43 -4.75
CA ALA A 236 -1.94 10.30 -5.46
C ALA A 236 -2.62 8.96 -5.12
N LEU A 237 -3.16 8.81 -3.90
CA LEU A 237 -3.93 7.61 -3.50
C LEU A 237 -5.14 7.37 -4.42
N HIS A 238 -5.70 8.43 -5.00
CA HIS A 238 -6.82 8.38 -5.96
C HIS A 238 -6.39 8.14 -7.42
N ILE A 239 -5.14 7.77 -7.66
CA ILE A 239 -4.59 7.50 -8.99
C ILE A 239 -4.16 6.03 -9.06
N SER A 240 -4.26 5.43 -10.25
CA SER A 240 -3.81 4.07 -10.51
C SER A 240 -2.40 3.83 -9.97
N PHE A 241 -2.28 2.78 -9.16
CA PHE A 241 -1.08 2.38 -8.47
C PHE A 241 0.00 1.85 -9.42
N GLN A 242 1.25 2.24 -9.19
CA GLN A 242 2.42 1.87 -9.96
C GLN A 242 3.34 1.04 -9.07
N LEU A 243 3.42 -0.25 -9.39
CA LEU A 243 4.30 -1.19 -8.72
C LEU A 243 5.74 -1.07 -9.26
N PRO A 244 6.76 -1.10 -8.39
CA PRO A 244 8.13 -1.27 -8.85
C PRO A 244 8.28 -2.61 -9.56
N GLN A 245 9.16 -2.66 -10.57
CA GLN A 245 9.55 -3.92 -11.20
C GLN A 245 10.81 -4.43 -10.47
N PRO A 246 10.75 -5.58 -9.78
CA PRO A 246 11.93 -6.14 -9.15
C PRO A 246 12.90 -6.66 -10.20
N ASP A 247 14.20 -6.38 -10.03
CA ASP A 247 15.25 -6.89 -10.92
C ASP A 247 15.34 -8.42 -10.89
N ASP A 248 15.09 -9.02 -9.72
CA ASP A 248 15.09 -10.48 -9.53
C ASP A 248 14.06 -10.88 -8.47
N LEU A 249 13.05 -11.64 -8.89
CA LEU A 249 12.01 -12.17 -8.01
C LEU A 249 12.55 -13.18 -6.98
N ARG A 250 13.74 -13.73 -7.15
CA ARG A 250 14.36 -14.62 -6.16
C ARG A 250 15.00 -13.88 -4.99
N SER A 251 15.14 -12.56 -5.10
CA SER A 251 15.63 -11.75 -4.00
C SER A 251 14.67 -11.84 -2.82
N LEU A 252 15.24 -12.01 -1.63
CA LEU A 252 14.51 -12.01 -0.38
C LEU A 252 14.07 -10.59 -0.05
N ASP A 253 12.85 -10.45 0.43
CA ASP A 253 12.35 -9.15 0.89
C ASP A 253 12.96 -8.78 2.25
N PHE A 254 13.21 -9.77 3.09
CA PHE A 254 13.79 -9.62 4.43
C PHE A 254 15.08 -10.42 4.57
N SER A 255 15.96 -9.95 5.45
CA SER A 255 17.20 -10.64 5.74
C SER A 255 16.99 -11.92 6.56
N CYS A 256 18.07 -12.67 6.69
CA CYS A 256 18.13 -13.87 7.51
C CYS A 256 18.18 -13.57 9.02
N ALA A 257 18.20 -12.29 9.40
CA ALA A 257 17.98 -11.86 10.76
C ALA A 257 16.50 -12.04 11.15
N LEU A 258 15.56 -11.77 10.25
CA LEU A 258 14.12 -11.93 10.52
C LEU A 258 13.57 -13.28 10.04
N LEU A 259 14.03 -13.77 8.89
CA LEU A 259 13.54 -15.01 8.29
C LEU A 259 14.53 -16.17 8.43
N PRO A 260 14.04 -17.41 8.60
CA PRO A 260 14.90 -18.59 8.56
C PRO A 260 15.39 -18.82 7.12
N CYS A 261 16.68 -18.62 6.88
CA CYS A 261 17.32 -18.76 5.57
C CYS A 261 18.31 -19.93 5.50
N VAL A 262 18.62 -20.32 4.27
CA VAL A 262 19.84 -21.08 3.93
C VAL A 262 20.52 -20.36 2.77
N ALA A 263 21.84 -20.16 2.87
CA ALA A 263 22.66 -19.70 1.75
C ALA A 263 23.45 -20.89 1.19
N LEU A 264 23.20 -21.23 -0.08
CA LEU A 264 23.99 -22.24 -0.79
C LEU A 264 25.24 -21.56 -1.37
N THR A 265 26.42 -22.06 -1.01
CA THR A 265 27.70 -21.48 -1.40
C THR A 265 28.55 -22.49 -2.17
N TYR A 266 29.25 -22.02 -3.20
CA TYR A 266 30.20 -22.78 -3.99
C TYR A 266 31.58 -22.10 -3.96
N ASP A 267 32.57 -22.82 -3.47
CA ASP A 267 33.93 -22.33 -3.28
C ASP A 267 34.85 -22.77 -4.42
N ASP A 268 35.98 -22.09 -4.55
CA ASP A 268 37.08 -22.41 -5.46
C ASP A 268 36.77 -22.29 -6.97
N GLY A 269 35.62 -21.74 -7.34
CA GLY A 269 35.21 -21.53 -8.73
C GLY A 269 35.98 -20.42 -9.48
N PRO A 270 35.60 -20.11 -10.74
CA PRO A 270 34.70 -20.89 -11.56
C PRO A 270 35.33 -22.23 -11.94
N GLY A 271 34.53 -23.30 -11.87
CA GLY A 271 34.91 -24.64 -12.33
C GLY A 271 34.77 -24.79 -13.85
N GLU A 272 34.78 -26.05 -14.32
CA GLU A 272 34.58 -26.35 -15.73
C GLU A 272 33.23 -25.80 -16.22
N ALA A 273 33.23 -25.17 -17.40
CA ALA A 273 32.07 -24.48 -17.95
C ALA A 273 30.79 -25.35 -17.99
N LYS A 274 30.93 -26.66 -18.27
CA LYS A 274 29.80 -27.60 -18.31
C LYS A 274 29.20 -27.82 -16.91
N SER A 275 30.04 -28.05 -15.90
CA SER A 275 29.60 -28.25 -14.52
C SER A 275 28.94 -26.99 -13.97
N GLU A 276 29.53 -25.82 -14.23
CA GLU A 276 28.94 -24.54 -13.83
C GLU A 276 27.60 -24.30 -14.51
N ARG A 277 27.48 -24.66 -15.80
CA ARG A 277 26.19 -24.57 -16.49
C ARG A 277 25.12 -25.44 -15.83
N THR A 278 25.46 -26.67 -15.44
CA THR A 278 24.54 -27.57 -14.73
C THR A 278 24.09 -27.00 -13.39
N ILE A 279 24.99 -26.38 -12.61
CA ILE A 279 24.63 -25.75 -11.33
C ILE A 279 23.68 -24.57 -11.56
N LEU A 280 24.01 -23.69 -12.50
CA LEU A 280 23.17 -22.52 -12.80
C LEU A 280 21.80 -22.92 -13.34
N ASP A 281 21.72 -23.92 -14.24
CA ASP A 281 20.44 -24.42 -14.75
C ASP A 281 19.58 -25.04 -13.62
N ALA A 282 20.20 -25.78 -12.70
CA ALA A 282 19.48 -26.33 -11.54
C ALA A 282 19.01 -25.26 -10.56
N ALA A 283 19.80 -24.20 -10.34
CA ALA A 283 19.41 -23.07 -9.51
C ALA A 283 18.24 -22.27 -10.13
N ASP A 284 18.24 -22.08 -11.45
CA ASP A 284 17.15 -21.46 -12.20
C ASP A 284 15.87 -22.31 -12.14
N GLU A 285 15.96 -23.62 -12.38
CA GLU A 285 14.82 -24.55 -12.28
C GLU A 285 14.20 -24.54 -10.88
N ALA A 286 15.03 -24.45 -9.84
CA ALA A 286 14.59 -24.36 -8.45
C ALA A 286 14.13 -22.94 -8.05
N ASN A 287 14.28 -21.94 -8.92
CA ASN A 287 14.03 -20.52 -8.64
C ASN A 287 14.77 -20.03 -7.38
N ILE A 288 16.06 -20.35 -7.27
CA ILE A 288 16.92 -19.96 -6.15
C ILE A 288 18.16 -19.20 -6.62
N ARG A 289 18.83 -18.56 -5.67
CA ARG A 289 20.13 -17.91 -5.85
C ARG A 289 21.21 -18.73 -5.15
N VAL A 290 22.44 -18.65 -5.65
CA VAL A 290 23.62 -19.29 -5.08
C VAL A 290 24.74 -18.26 -4.96
N THR A 291 25.62 -18.43 -3.97
CA THR A 291 26.77 -17.54 -3.77
C THR A 291 28.04 -18.25 -4.18
N TYR A 292 28.89 -17.58 -4.96
CA TYR A 292 30.17 -18.14 -5.38
C TYR A 292 31.35 -17.39 -4.74
N PHE A 293 32.27 -18.14 -4.14
CA PHE A 293 33.56 -17.63 -3.68
C PHE A 293 34.65 -18.03 -4.67
N LEU A 294 34.89 -17.18 -5.67
CA LEU A 294 35.76 -17.47 -6.81
C LEU A 294 37.24 -17.24 -6.50
N LEU A 295 38.12 -18.02 -7.14
CA LEU A 295 39.57 -17.81 -7.13
C LEU A 295 39.97 -16.94 -8.34
N GLY A 296 40.76 -15.90 -8.09
CA GLY A 296 41.20 -14.97 -9.14
C GLY A 296 41.85 -15.66 -10.34
N LYS A 297 42.74 -16.64 -10.11
CA LYS A 297 43.39 -17.41 -11.18
C LYS A 297 42.39 -18.16 -12.10
N ASN A 298 41.26 -18.61 -11.55
CA ASN A 298 40.25 -19.35 -12.30
C ASN A 298 39.38 -18.36 -13.08
N THR A 299 39.04 -17.23 -12.46
CA THR A 299 38.34 -16.12 -13.13
C THR A 299 39.16 -15.56 -14.30
N ASP A 300 40.47 -15.36 -14.14
CA ASP A 300 41.36 -14.90 -15.22
C ASP A 300 41.42 -15.91 -16.38
N SER A 301 41.33 -17.20 -16.07
CA SER A 301 41.40 -18.29 -17.05
C SER A 301 40.06 -18.56 -17.75
N SER A 302 38.95 -18.14 -17.16
CA SER A 302 37.58 -18.40 -17.64
C SER A 302 36.63 -17.25 -17.32
N PRO A 303 36.91 -16.03 -17.80
CA PRO A 303 36.11 -14.84 -17.48
C PRO A 303 34.66 -14.97 -17.94
N GLU A 304 34.40 -15.63 -19.06
CA GLU A 304 33.06 -15.86 -19.59
C GLU A 304 32.19 -16.75 -18.68
N VAL A 305 32.82 -17.61 -17.87
CA VAL A 305 32.11 -18.42 -16.88
C VAL A 305 31.70 -17.57 -15.69
N ALA A 306 32.59 -16.69 -15.22
CA ALA A 306 32.27 -15.74 -14.15
C ALA A 306 31.18 -14.74 -14.56
N GLU A 307 31.23 -14.22 -15.79
CA GLU A 307 30.18 -13.34 -16.33
C GLU A 307 28.81 -14.02 -16.37
N ARG A 308 28.77 -15.30 -16.74
CA ARG A 308 27.53 -16.10 -16.70
C ARG A 308 27.00 -16.31 -15.28
N ILE A 309 27.87 -16.53 -14.31
CA ILE A 309 27.46 -16.65 -12.90
C ILE A 309 26.79 -15.35 -12.47
N ILE A 310 27.40 -14.19 -12.76
CA ILE A 310 26.84 -12.87 -12.43
C ILE A 310 25.48 -12.65 -13.14
N ALA A 311 25.40 -12.99 -14.43
CA ALA A 311 24.18 -12.81 -15.21
C ALA A 311 23.02 -13.71 -14.74
N ALA A 312 23.30 -14.78 -14.01
CA ALA A 312 22.30 -15.68 -13.46
C ALA A 312 21.71 -15.22 -12.11
N GLY A 313 22.18 -14.08 -11.56
CA GLY A 313 21.74 -13.49 -10.28
C GLY A 313 22.52 -14.00 -9.07
#